data_AF-A0A7W8LHZ7-F1
#
_entry.id   AF-A0A7W8LHZ7-F1
#
_cell.length_a   1.000
_cell.length_b   1.000
_cell.length_c   1.000
_cell.angle_alpha   90.00
_cell.angle_beta   90.00
_cell.angle_gamma   90.00
#
_symmetry.space_group_name_H-M   'P 1'
#
loop_
_entity.id
_entity.type
_entity.pdbx_description
1 polymer ?
#
loop_
_entity_poly.entity_id
_entity_poly.type
_entity_poly.pdbx_seq_one_letter_code
_entity_poly.pdbx_strand_id
1 'polypeptide(L)'
;MISAWAPELVIVDEAQRIKNWNTIAAKALKRIDSPYAVVLTGTPLENKLEELVSIVQFVDQHRLGPTWKLLHEHQVKDEAGRVTGYTGLEKISQTLAPIMIRRRKSEVLLQLPGRTDQNLLVPMTELQMAYHTENADIVAKIVRRWRNTRFLSDQDQRRLTCALQNMRMSCNSTYLLDQETDHGVKADELATLFESLFTQPDEKVVVFSQWTRTHEIVIRRLKKLGIGYVSFHGGVPSENRPALVQRFRDDSDCRVFLSTDAGSTGLNLQHASTLVNMDLPWNPAVLEQRIARIYRLGQKKPVQVVNYIAKGTIEEGMLSVLAFKRSLAEGILDGGASEILLGGSRLTRFMKDVENVAGRMGESEVMAAAEEAASGAVVSGDAARDASVVETDLAGTGERLQASTIDTAQRGASIEPWSGLLQFGAALASALNEPGDGAVSAHPWVERDAVTGARSLRLPLPSPETARRLAEVLSTISDALLRNGSAN
;
A
#
# COMPACT_ATOMS: atom_id res chain seq x y z
N MET A 1 29.91 20.03 -26.35
CA MET A 1 29.22 19.62 -27.59
C MET A 1 27.77 20.07 -27.60
N ILE A 2 26.91 19.72 -26.63
CA ILE A 2 25.49 20.16 -26.64
C ILE A 2 25.33 21.69 -26.50
N SER A 3 26.14 22.37 -25.68
CA SER A 3 26.09 23.84 -25.56
C SER A 3 26.43 24.56 -26.87
N ALA A 4 27.14 23.91 -27.80
CA ALA A 4 27.43 24.48 -29.11
C ALA A 4 26.24 24.40 -30.07
N TRP A 5 25.22 23.60 -29.75
CA TRP A 5 24.01 23.48 -30.55
C TRP A 5 23.04 24.65 -30.34
N ALA A 6 23.22 25.43 -29.26
CA ALA A 6 22.38 26.57 -28.89
C ALA A 6 20.87 26.27 -29.06
N PRO A 7 20.34 25.23 -28.39
CA PRO A 7 18.96 24.81 -28.59
C PRO A 7 17.99 25.92 -28.15
N GLU A 8 16.96 26.16 -28.96
CA GLU A 8 15.88 27.09 -28.61
C GLU A 8 14.91 26.49 -27.58
N LEU A 9 14.75 25.17 -27.58
CA LEU A 9 13.87 24.43 -26.68
C LEU A 9 14.57 23.19 -26.15
N VAL A 10 14.52 23.02 -24.82
CA VAL A 10 14.96 21.79 -24.15
C VAL A 10 13.75 21.09 -23.52
N ILE A 11 13.53 19.83 -23.90
CA ILE A 11 12.50 18.97 -23.31
C ILE A 11 13.19 17.92 -22.45
N VAL A 12 12.84 17.89 -21.17
CA VAL A 12 13.38 16.94 -20.19
C VAL A 12 12.27 16.02 -19.74
N ASP A 13 12.29 14.79 -20.24
CA ASP A 13 11.38 13.74 -19.77
C ASP A 13 11.94 12.99 -18.56
N GLU A 14 11.06 12.48 -17.70
CA GLU A 14 11.38 11.80 -16.45
C GLU A 14 12.34 12.59 -15.54
N ALA A 15 12.02 13.86 -15.32
CA ALA A 15 12.87 14.83 -14.62
C ALA A 15 13.21 14.45 -13.17
N GLN A 16 12.55 13.45 -12.59
CA GLN A 16 13.01 12.86 -11.32
C GLN A 16 14.43 12.30 -11.41
N ARG A 17 14.96 12.01 -12.61
CA ARG A 17 16.37 11.59 -12.81
C ARG A 17 17.37 12.71 -12.48
N ILE A 18 16.97 13.98 -12.52
CA ILE A 18 17.81 15.15 -12.23
C ILE A 18 17.50 15.80 -10.87
N LYS A 19 16.76 15.10 -10.01
CA LYS A 19 16.35 15.60 -8.68
C LYS A 19 17.51 15.98 -7.77
N ASN A 20 18.68 15.35 -7.95
CA ASN A 20 19.88 15.67 -7.18
C ASN A 20 20.81 16.58 -8.01
N TRP A 21 20.93 17.83 -7.57
CA TRP A 21 21.76 18.86 -8.19
C TRP A 21 23.24 18.49 -8.28
N ASN A 22 23.73 17.58 -7.43
CA ASN A 22 25.14 17.18 -7.41
C ASN A 22 25.53 16.22 -8.54
N THR A 23 24.54 15.59 -9.18
CA THR A 23 24.79 14.57 -10.21
C THR A 23 25.40 15.18 -11.47
N ILE A 24 26.23 14.38 -12.16
CA ILE A 24 26.84 14.79 -13.44
C ILE A 24 25.76 15.15 -14.45
N ALA A 25 24.66 14.39 -14.50
CA ALA A 25 23.52 14.63 -15.39
C ALA A 25 22.85 15.98 -15.11
N ALA A 26 22.49 16.27 -13.85
CA ALA A 26 21.85 17.55 -13.49
C ALA A 26 22.77 18.74 -13.79
N LYS A 27 24.07 18.63 -13.47
CA LYS A 27 25.06 19.67 -13.77
C LYS A 27 25.25 19.90 -15.27
N ALA A 28 25.25 18.83 -16.07
CA ALA A 28 25.37 18.94 -17.52
C ALA A 28 24.13 19.59 -18.15
N LEU A 29 22.93 19.19 -17.71
CA LEU A 29 21.68 19.74 -18.20
C LEU A 29 21.55 21.24 -17.90
N LYS A 30 21.89 21.68 -16.68
CA LYS A 30 21.83 23.10 -16.30
C LYS A 30 22.85 24.00 -17.01
N ARG A 31 23.83 23.43 -17.74
CA ARG A 31 24.76 24.19 -18.59
C ARG A 31 24.23 24.44 -20.00
N ILE A 32 23.08 23.88 -20.33
CA ILE A 32 22.42 24.13 -21.59
C ILE A 32 21.68 25.46 -21.44
N ASP A 33 22.11 26.44 -22.22
CA ASP A 33 21.42 27.73 -22.33
C ASP A 33 20.34 27.60 -23.42
N SER A 34 19.09 27.87 -23.04
CA SER A 34 17.92 27.71 -23.90
C SER A 34 16.82 28.69 -23.47
N PRO A 35 16.22 29.44 -24.39
CA PRO A 35 15.13 30.37 -24.06
C PRO A 35 13.86 29.65 -23.60
N TYR A 36 13.64 28.40 -24.02
CA TYR A 36 12.49 27.61 -23.60
C TYR A 36 12.92 26.27 -22.96
N ALA A 37 12.23 25.90 -21.87
CA ALA A 37 12.42 24.62 -21.20
C ALA A 37 11.06 24.00 -20.84
N VAL A 38 10.88 22.73 -21.20
CA VAL A 38 9.72 21.93 -20.82
C VAL A 38 10.20 20.74 -20.02
N VAL A 39 9.63 20.56 -18.84
CA VAL A 39 10.03 19.50 -17.91
C VAL A 39 8.84 18.62 -17.60
N LEU A 40 8.99 17.32 -17.83
CA LEU A 40 7.96 16.31 -17.62
C LEU A 40 8.39 15.40 -16.48
N THR A 41 7.51 15.22 -15.50
CA THR A 41 7.71 14.26 -14.42
C THR A 41 6.38 13.78 -13.88
N GLY A 42 6.28 12.47 -13.63
CA GLY A 42 5.11 11.89 -12.97
C GLY A 42 5.08 12.18 -11.46
N THR A 43 6.23 12.49 -10.85
CA THR A 43 6.42 12.59 -9.40
C THR A 43 7.36 13.76 -9.08
N PRO A 44 6.85 15.01 -9.10
CA PRO A 44 7.67 16.22 -8.98
C PRO A 44 8.35 16.37 -7.61
N LEU A 45 7.82 15.70 -6.59
CA LEU A 45 8.39 15.66 -5.25
C LEU A 45 8.34 14.21 -4.74
N GLU A 46 9.49 13.61 -4.48
CA GLU A 46 9.57 12.23 -3.97
C GLU A 46 9.93 12.19 -2.49
N ASN A 47 10.97 12.93 -2.06
CA ASN A 47 11.52 12.80 -0.71
C ASN A 47 11.82 14.13 -0.03
N LYS A 48 12.25 15.14 -0.79
CA LYS A 48 12.87 16.35 -0.24
C LYS A 48 12.47 17.59 -1.01
N LEU A 49 12.20 18.69 -0.32
CA LEU A 49 11.87 19.96 -0.98
C LEU A 49 13.01 20.44 -1.89
N GLU A 50 14.26 20.10 -1.56
CA GLU A 50 15.44 20.37 -2.39
C GLU A 50 15.37 19.70 -3.78
N GLU A 51 14.66 18.58 -3.93
CA GLU A 51 14.47 17.89 -5.21
C GLU A 51 13.61 18.75 -6.15
N LEU A 52 12.54 19.36 -5.61
CA LEU A 52 11.68 20.30 -6.33
C LEU A 52 12.46 21.55 -6.74
N VAL A 53 13.30 22.09 -5.85
CA VAL A 53 14.18 23.23 -6.18
C VAL A 53 15.11 22.91 -7.33
N SER A 54 15.70 21.70 -7.36
CA SER A 54 16.60 21.30 -8.45
C SER A 54 15.90 21.35 -9.81
N ILE A 55 14.67 20.85 -9.87
CA ILE A 55 13.84 20.77 -11.08
C ILE A 55 13.36 22.16 -11.49
N VAL A 56 12.78 22.93 -10.57
CA VAL A 56 12.21 24.25 -10.87
C VAL A 56 13.28 25.24 -11.28
N GLN A 57 14.46 25.21 -10.66
CA GLN A 57 15.58 26.07 -11.06
C GLN A 57 16.03 25.89 -12.51
N PHE A 58 15.77 24.73 -13.11
CA PHE A 58 16.06 24.52 -14.53
C PHE A 58 15.03 25.21 -15.44
N VAL A 59 13.78 25.34 -14.99
CA VAL A 59 12.71 26.04 -15.74
C VAL A 59 12.76 27.54 -15.49
N ASP A 60 12.85 27.94 -14.23
CA ASP A 60 12.88 29.33 -13.79
C ASP A 60 13.74 29.42 -12.51
N GLN A 61 14.98 29.89 -12.69
CA GLN A 61 15.97 29.98 -11.62
C GLN A 61 15.57 30.93 -10.48
N HIS A 62 14.64 31.86 -10.71
CA HIS A 62 14.27 32.89 -9.73
C HIS A 62 12.93 32.63 -9.07
N ARG A 63 12.09 31.73 -9.61
CA ARG A 63 10.72 31.48 -9.14
C ARG A 63 10.60 31.20 -7.64
N LEU A 64 11.43 30.28 -7.14
CA LEU A 64 11.42 29.86 -5.73
C LEU A 64 12.34 30.71 -4.84
N GLY A 65 12.99 31.72 -5.40
CA GLY A 65 14.00 32.52 -4.72
C GLY A 65 15.23 31.72 -4.26
N PRO A 66 16.05 32.29 -3.37
CA PRO A 66 17.23 31.62 -2.85
C PRO A 66 16.86 30.36 -2.05
N THR A 67 17.52 29.24 -2.34
CA THR A 67 17.23 27.95 -1.69
C THR A 67 17.27 28.05 -0.16
N TRP A 68 18.24 28.75 0.42
CA TRP A 68 18.35 28.89 1.87
C TRP A 68 17.12 29.54 2.51
N LYS A 69 16.50 30.51 1.83
CA LYS A 69 15.32 31.23 2.31
C LYS A 69 14.09 30.33 2.22
N LEU A 70 13.88 29.69 1.06
CA LEU A 70 12.79 28.72 0.88
C LEU A 70 12.87 27.62 1.94
N LEU A 71 14.07 27.05 2.16
CA LEU A 71 14.25 26.02 3.17
C LEU A 71 14.03 26.54 4.59
N HIS A 72 14.38 27.78 4.89
CA HIS A 72 14.14 28.37 6.21
C HIS A 72 12.63 28.61 6.46
N GLU A 73 11.90 29.08 5.45
CA GLU A 73 10.47 29.39 5.56
C GLU A 73 9.59 28.14 5.57
N HIS A 74 10.03 27.07 4.90
CA HIS A 74 9.20 25.90 4.64
C HIS A 74 9.71 24.59 5.24
N GLN A 75 10.88 24.56 5.90
CA GLN A 75 11.33 23.38 6.65
C GLN A 75 11.19 23.60 8.14
N VAL A 76 10.53 22.65 8.80
CA VAL A 76 10.59 22.52 10.26
C VAL A 76 11.85 21.72 10.58
N LYS A 77 12.64 22.20 11.55
CA LYS A 77 13.86 21.52 12.01
C LYS A 77 13.79 21.23 13.49
N ASP A 78 14.41 20.12 13.92
CA ASP A 78 14.62 19.84 15.35
C ASP A 78 15.77 20.69 15.93
N GLU A 79 15.97 20.58 17.25
CA GLU A 79 17.09 21.19 18.00
C GLU A 79 18.48 20.80 17.46
N ALA A 80 18.58 19.67 16.73
CA ALA A 80 19.81 19.23 16.07
C ALA A 80 19.94 19.74 14.62
N GLY A 81 19.06 20.65 14.18
CA GLY A 81 19.07 21.25 12.85
C GLY A 81 18.59 20.33 11.72
N ARG A 82 17.95 19.21 12.03
CA ARG A 82 17.50 18.21 11.05
C ARG A 82 16.06 18.47 10.65
N VAL A 83 15.76 18.32 9.37
CA VAL A 83 14.41 18.57 8.82
C VAL A 83 13.43 17.55 9.38
N THR A 84 12.56 18.02 10.28
CA THR A 84 11.50 17.30 10.96
C THR A 84 10.13 17.55 10.34
N GLY A 85 10.03 18.27 9.23
CA GLY A 85 8.74 18.64 8.65
C GLY A 85 8.83 19.68 7.54
N TYR A 86 7.69 19.94 6.92
CA TYR A 86 7.50 21.08 6.03
C TYR A 86 6.24 21.85 6.42
N THR A 87 6.26 23.16 6.25
CA THR A 87 5.13 24.06 6.54
C THR A 87 4.94 25.04 5.38
N GLY A 88 3.75 25.63 5.28
CA GLY A 88 3.45 26.66 4.29
C GLY A 88 3.51 26.15 2.85
N LEU A 89 3.18 24.87 2.63
CA LEU A 89 3.28 24.20 1.33
C LEU A 89 2.30 24.78 0.30
N GLU A 90 1.20 25.38 0.76
CA GLU A 90 0.25 26.11 -0.07
C GLU A 90 0.90 27.26 -0.84
N LYS A 91 1.84 27.98 -0.21
CA LYS A 91 2.57 29.08 -0.85
C LYS A 91 3.46 28.55 -1.97
N ILE A 92 4.07 27.39 -1.77
CA ILE A 92 4.89 26.73 -2.80
C ILE A 92 3.98 26.35 -3.97
N SER A 93 2.82 25.75 -3.71
CA SER A 93 1.85 25.40 -4.75
C SER A 93 1.40 26.65 -5.55
N GLN A 94 1.03 27.74 -4.87
CA GLN A 94 0.66 29.02 -5.51
C GLN A 94 1.79 29.61 -6.36
N THR A 95 3.03 29.50 -5.87
CA THR A 95 4.21 29.98 -6.60
C THR A 95 4.48 29.16 -7.87
N LEU A 96 4.17 27.86 -7.84
CA LEU A 96 4.36 26.96 -8.97
C LEU A 96 3.20 26.97 -9.97
N ALA A 97 1.98 27.35 -9.56
CA ALA A 97 0.79 27.32 -10.39
C ALA A 97 0.94 27.96 -11.80
N PRO A 98 1.69 29.07 -11.99
CA PRO A 98 1.88 29.66 -13.32
C PRO A 98 2.80 28.86 -14.26
N ILE A 99 3.69 28.03 -13.71
CA ILE A 99 4.72 27.29 -14.48
C ILE A 99 4.51 25.77 -14.46
N MET A 100 3.54 25.29 -13.68
CA MET A 100 3.30 23.88 -13.44
C MET A 100 1.85 23.54 -13.73
N ILE A 101 1.66 22.57 -14.63
CA ILE A 101 0.37 21.98 -14.91
C ILE A 101 0.38 20.55 -14.35
N ARG A 102 -0.47 20.29 -13.37
CA ARG A 102 -0.70 18.96 -12.80
C ARG A 102 -2.19 18.66 -12.87
N ARG A 103 -2.52 17.44 -13.30
CA ARG A 103 -3.89 16.94 -13.35
C ARG A 103 -3.93 15.51 -12.85
N ARG A 104 -4.96 15.14 -12.10
CA ARG A 104 -5.15 13.77 -11.62
C ARG A 104 -5.78 12.91 -12.73
N LYS A 105 -5.49 11.61 -12.74
CA LYS A 105 -6.13 10.69 -13.69
C LYS A 105 -7.65 10.69 -13.54
N SER A 106 -8.16 10.79 -12.32
CA SER A 106 -9.59 10.90 -12.03
C SER A 106 -10.24 12.17 -12.60
N GLU A 107 -9.49 13.27 -12.75
CA GLU A 107 -9.99 14.55 -13.27
C GLU A 107 -10.01 14.59 -14.80
N VAL A 108 -9.15 13.82 -15.46
CA VAL A 108 -8.91 13.93 -16.91
C VAL A 108 -9.42 12.71 -17.68
N LEU A 109 -9.40 11.54 -17.05
CA LEU A 109 -9.64 10.27 -17.71
C LEU A 109 -10.88 9.59 -17.12
N LEU A 110 -12.05 10.21 -17.36
CA LEU A 110 -13.37 9.60 -17.06
C LEU A 110 -13.59 8.26 -17.78
N GLN A 111 -12.77 7.95 -18.80
CA GLN A 111 -12.83 6.73 -19.60
C GLN A 111 -11.92 5.61 -19.09
N LEU A 112 -11.12 5.83 -18.03
CA LEU A 112 -10.35 4.73 -17.46
C LEU A 112 -11.28 3.75 -16.75
N PRO A 113 -11.11 2.43 -16.96
CA PRO A 113 -11.88 1.43 -16.25
C PRO A 113 -11.47 1.40 -14.76
N GLY A 114 -12.27 0.75 -13.92
CA GLY A 114 -11.99 0.64 -12.49
C GLY A 114 -10.61 0.02 -12.20
N ARG A 115 -9.98 0.45 -11.10
CA ARG A 115 -8.75 -0.13 -10.55
C ARG A 115 -9.02 -0.68 -9.16
N THR A 116 -8.60 -1.92 -8.92
CA THR A 116 -8.67 -2.57 -7.61
C THR A 116 -7.27 -2.95 -7.16
N ASP A 117 -6.87 -2.47 -5.98
CA ASP A 117 -5.59 -2.80 -5.35
C ASP A 117 -5.83 -3.81 -4.21
N GLN A 118 -5.17 -4.96 -4.28
CA GLN A 118 -5.27 -6.04 -3.31
C GLN A 118 -3.90 -6.35 -2.73
N ASN A 119 -3.80 -6.32 -1.40
CA ASN A 119 -2.62 -6.76 -0.67
C ASN A 119 -2.87 -8.19 -0.18
N LEU A 120 -2.12 -9.15 -0.71
CA LEU A 120 -2.24 -10.56 -0.35
C LEU A 120 -1.11 -10.93 0.60
N LEU A 121 -1.49 -11.22 1.85
CA LEU A 121 -0.58 -11.68 2.88
C LEU A 121 -0.26 -13.16 2.65
N VAL A 122 1.02 -13.46 2.42
CA VAL A 122 1.53 -14.81 2.16
C VAL A 122 2.35 -15.28 3.35
N PRO A 123 2.12 -16.47 3.91
CA PRO A 123 2.93 -16.99 5.00
C PRO A 123 4.36 -17.29 4.54
N MET A 124 5.28 -17.30 5.49
CA MET A 124 6.68 -17.68 5.28
C MET A 124 6.89 -19.15 5.66
N THR A 125 7.72 -19.86 4.91
CA THR A 125 8.22 -21.17 5.38
C THR A 125 9.22 -21.01 6.53
N GLU A 126 9.40 -22.06 7.32
CA GLU A 126 10.38 -22.06 8.43
C GLU A 126 11.80 -21.71 7.96
N LEU A 127 12.22 -22.24 6.81
CA LEU A 127 13.54 -21.98 6.25
C LEU A 127 13.69 -20.53 5.76
N GLN A 128 12.65 -19.95 5.18
CA GLN A 128 12.65 -18.52 4.86
C GLN A 128 12.71 -17.65 6.12
N MET A 129 11.98 -18.05 7.17
CA MET A 129 11.96 -17.34 8.43
C MET A 129 13.31 -17.42 9.16
N ALA A 130 14.02 -18.55 9.09
CA ALA A 130 15.35 -18.68 9.66
C ALA A 130 16.33 -17.62 9.10
N TYR A 131 16.39 -17.48 7.77
CA TYR A 131 17.18 -16.41 7.13
C TYR A 131 16.67 -15.01 7.51
N HIS A 132 15.36 -14.84 7.63
CA HIS A 132 14.76 -13.56 8.00
C HIS A 132 15.18 -13.14 9.41
N THR A 133 14.97 -14.01 10.40
CA THR A 133 15.26 -13.79 11.81
C THR A 133 16.75 -13.57 12.06
N GLU A 134 17.63 -14.34 11.42
CA GLU A 134 19.08 -14.13 11.54
C GLU A 134 19.48 -12.70 11.12
N ASN A 135 18.93 -12.21 10.01
CA ASN A 135 19.18 -10.85 9.56
C ASN A 135 18.46 -9.82 10.44
N ALA A 136 17.26 -10.12 10.94
CA ALA A 136 16.53 -9.28 11.88
C ALA A 136 17.33 -9.03 13.17
N ASP A 137 18.01 -10.05 13.69
CA ASP A 137 18.89 -9.94 14.85
C ASP A 137 20.08 -9.00 14.61
N ILE A 138 20.66 -9.04 13.42
CA ILE A 138 21.72 -8.13 13.01
C ILE A 138 21.19 -6.69 13.00
N VAL A 139 20.02 -6.48 12.40
CA VAL A 139 19.34 -5.18 12.38
C VAL A 139 19.08 -4.70 13.81
N ALA A 140 18.48 -5.54 14.66
CA ALA A 140 18.16 -5.21 16.04
C ALA A 140 19.39 -4.80 16.86
N LYS A 141 20.51 -5.52 16.72
CA LYS A 141 21.79 -5.18 17.37
C LYS A 141 22.32 -3.82 16.91
N ILE A 142 22.26 -3.53 15.62
CA ILE A 142 22.71 -2.25 15.06
C ILE A 142 21.78 -1.10 15.49
N VAL A 143 20.47 -1.30 15.44
CA VAL A 143 19.46 -0.33 15.89
C VAL A 143 19.62 -0.03 17.37
N ARG A 144 19.81 -1.05 18.22
CA ARG A 144 20.05 -0.88 19.66
C ARG A 144 21.32 -0.09 19.93
N ARG A 145 22.42 -0.39 19.22
CA ARG A 145 23.67 0.38 19.35
C ARG A 145 23.44 1.84 18.97
N TRP A 146 22.80 2.08 17.82
CA TRP A 146 22.48 3.43 17.38
C TRP A 146 21.57 4.18 18.36
N ARG A 147 20.61 3.50 19.01
CA ARG A 147 19.75 4.08 20.04
C ARG A 147 20.56 4.62 21.22
N ASN A 148 21.60 3.89 21.61
CA ASN A 148 22.46 4.26 22.74
C ASN A 148 23.50 5.33 22.38
N THR A 149 24.09 5.26 21.18
CA THR A 149 25.22 6.12 20.79
C THR A 149 24.82 7.31 19.91
N ARG A 150 23.62 7.28 19.32
CA ARG A 150 23.16 8.19 18.24
C ARG A 150 24.11 8.27 17.05
N PHE A 151 25.04 7.33 16.94
CA PHE A 151 26.08 7.26 15.92
C PHE A 151 26.00 5.92 15.20
N LEU A 152 26.17 5.95 13.89
CA LEU A 152 26.24 4.76 13.05
C LEU A 152 27.50 4.85 12.19
N SER A 153 28.39 3.87 12.31
CA SER A 153 29.57 3.79 11.48
C SER A 153 29.20 3.44 10.03
N ASP A 154 30.04 3.81 9.05
CA ASP A 154 29.83 3.41 7.66
C ASP A 154 29.76 1.89 7.48
N GLN A 155 30.52 1.15 8.30
CA GLN A 155 30.49 -0.31 8.32
C GLN A 155 29.13 -0.83 8.81
N ASP A 156 28.62 -0.28 9.91
CA ASP A 156 27.30 -0.64 10.43
C ASP A 156 26.18 -0.25 9.46
N GLN A 157 26.30 0.89 8.77
CA GLN A 157 25.34 1.31 7.75
C GLN A 157 25.29 0.33 6.58
N ARG A 158 26.45 -0.13 6.10
CA ARG A 158 26.52 -1.17 5.05
C ARG A 158 25.92 -2.48 5.52
N ARG A 159 26.30 -2.95 6.72
CA ARG A 159 25.78 -4.19 7.32
C ARG A 159 24.26 -4.15 7.50
N LEU A 160 23.74 -3.03 8.02
CA LEU A 160 22.31 -2.80 8.14
C LEU A 160 21.60 -2.87 6.79
N THR A 161 22.14 -2.19 5.78
CA THR A 161 21.56 -2.20 4.43
C THR A 161 21.53 -3.61 3.84
N CYS A 162 22.62 -4.36 3.98
CA CYS A 162 22.68 -5.76 3.54
C CYS A 162 21.66 -6.63 4.30
N ALA A 163 21.59 -6.52 5.62
CA ALA A 163 20.66 -7.30 6.43
C ALA A 163 19.19 -7.03 6.05
N LEU A 164 18.82 -5.75 5.85
CA LEU A 164 17.47 -5.38 5.41
C LEU A 164 17.18 -5.88 3.98
N GLN A 165 18.17 -5.85 3.09
CA GLN A 165 18.01 -6.43 1.75
C GLN A 165 17.82 -7.95 1.83
N ASN A 166 18.59 -8.64 2.67
CA ASN A 166 18.48 -10.08 2.87
C ASN A 166 17.13 -10.49 3.46
N MET A 167 16.63 -9.75 4.46
CA MET A 167 15.28 -9.93 5.00
C MET A 167 14.22 -9.82 3.90
N ARG A 168 14.34 -8.87 2.98
CA ARG A 168 13.39 -8.75 1.87
C ARG A 168 13.56 -9.83 0.82
N MET A 169 14.79 -10.26 0.54
CA MET A 169 15.07 -11.34 -0.40
C MET A 169 14.51 -12.68 0.09
N SER A 170 14.65 -12.99 1.39
CA SER A 170 14.09 -14.21 1.98
C SER A 170 12.57 -14.26 1.90
N CYS A 171 11.88 -13.10 1.88
CA CYS A 171 10.43 -13.02 1.67
C CYS A 171 9.97 -13.57 0.31
N ASN A 172 10.84 -13.55 -0.71
CA ASN A 172 10.52 -14.09 -2.03
C ASN A 172 10.88 -15.57 -2.14
N SER A 173 12.12 -15.92 -1.81
CA SER A 173 12.60 -17.32 -1.75
C SER A 173 13.99 -17.36 -1.12
N THR A 174 14.35 -18.47 -0.47
CA THR A 174 15.72 -18.73 0.01
C THR A 174 16.75 -18.70 -1.12
N TYR A 175 16.34 -19.00 -2.36
CA TYR A 175 17.19 -19.04 -3.55
C TYR A 175 17.86 -17.69 -3.85
N LEU A 176 17.25 -16.58 -3.42
CA LEU A 176 17.83 -15.27 -3.61
C LEU A 176 19.10 -15.07 -2.78
N LEU A 177 19.26 -15.83 -1.69
CA LEU A 177 20.38 -15.77 -0.77
C LEU A 177 21.43 -16.83 -1.11
N ASP A 178 21.06 -18.11 -1.08
CA ASP A 178 21.98 -19.24 -1.22
C ASP A 178 22.21 -19.68 -2.67
N GLN A 179 21.25 -19.41 -3.57
CA GLN A 179 21.24 -19.91 -4.96
C GLN A 179 21.19 -21.44 -5.08
N GLU A 180 20.74 -22.12 -4.04
CA GLU A 180 20.67 -23.58 -3.96
C GLU A 180 19.24 -24.05 -3.67
N THR A 181 18.59 -23.46 -2.67
CA THR A 181 17.29 -23.93 -2.18
C THR A 181 16.19 -22.99 -2.65
N ASP A 182 15.04 -23.52 -3.10
CA ASP A 182 13.92 -22.71 -3.60
C ASP A 182 12.70 -22.88 -2.68
N HIS A 183 12.84 -22.41 -1.43
CA HIS A 183 11.74 -22.35 -0.48
C HIS A 183 11.12 -20.95 -0.54
N GLY A 184 9.94 -20.84 -1.14
CA GLY A 184 9.25 -19.56 -1.31
C GLY A 184 7.80 -19.72 -1.74
N VAL A 185 6.88 -19.36 -0.84
CA VAL A 185 5.43 -19.55 -1.07
C VAL A 185 4.87 -18.59 -2.13
N LYS A 186 5.40 -17.36 -2.23
CA LYS A 186 4.89 -16.35 -3.18
C LYS A 186 4.90 -16.79 -4.64
N ALA A 187 5.95 -17.49 -5.07
CA ALA A 187 6.06 -17.95 -6.45
C ALA A 187 5.05 -19.06 -6.78
N ASP A 188 4.67 -19.83 -5.76
CA ASP A 188 3.68 -20.91 -5.89
C ASP A 188 2.26 -20.33 -5.83
N GLU A 189 1.99 -19.35 -4.97
CA GLU A 189 0.75 -18.54 -5.00
C GLU A 189 0.55 -17.83 -6.35
N LEU A 190 1.63 -17.30 -6.93
CA LEU A 190 1.58 -16.72 -8.27
C LEU A 190 1.23 -17.76 -9.33
N ALA A 191 1.74 -19.00 -9.20
CA ALA A 191 1.41 -20.09 -10.12
C ALA A 191 -0.08 -20.44 -10.03
N THR A 192 -0.63 -20.54 -8.82
CA THR A 192 -2.08 -20.73 -8.59
C THR A 192 -2.90 -19.58 -9.17
N LEU A 193 -2.42 -18.34 -9.01
CA LEU A 193 -3.06 -17.17 -9.62
C LEU A 193 -3.07 -17.28 -11.15
N PHE A 194 -1.99 -17.74 -11.78
CA PHE A 194 -1.97 -17.95 -13.22
C PHE A 194 -2.97 -19.01 -13.68
N GLU A 195 -3.10 -20.14 -12.97
CA GLU A 195 -4.08 -21.18 -13.31
C GLU A 195 -5.50 -20.62 -13.33
N SER A 196 -5.85 -19.81 -12.32
CA SER A 196 -7.18 -19.17 -12.26
C SER A 196 -7.38 -18.09 -13.33
N LEU A 197 -6.41 -17.19 -13.53
CA LEU A 197 -6.49 -16.10 -14.50
C LEU A 197 -6.54 -16.59 -15.94
N PHE A 198 -5.80 -17.66 -16.24
CA PHE A 198 -5.59 -18.12 -17.61
C PHE A 198 -6.68 -19.06 -18.13
N THR A 199 -7.70 -19.34 -17.31
CA THR A 199 -9.00 -19.88 -17.76
C THR A 199 -9.63 -18.98 -18.83
N GLN A 200 -9.42 -17.67 -18.76
CA GLN A 200 -9.83 -16.72 -19.80
C GLN A 200 -8.73 -16.63 -20.87
N PRO A 201 -8.96 -16.91 -22.15
CA PRO A 201 -7.89 -17.02 -23.16
C PRO A 201 -7.05 -15.75 -23.36
N ASP A 202 -7.67 -14.57 -23.27
CA ASP A 202 -7.04 -13.29 -23.62
C ASP A 202 -6.44 -12.53 -22.44
N GLU A 203 -6.39 -13.14 -21.25
CA GLU A 203 -5.81 -12.49 -20.08
C GLU A 203 -4.28 -12.49 -20.13
N LYS A 204 -3.70 -11.32 -19.90
CA LYS A 204 -2.25 -11.12 -19.82
C LYS A 204 -1.88 -10.45 -18.51
N VAL A 205 -0.75 -10.85 -17.94
CA VAL A 205 -0.29 -10.42 -16.62
C VAL A 205 1.10 -9.80 -16.73
N VAL A 206 1.32 -8.70 -16.02
CA VAL A 206 2.65 -8.13 -15.79
C VAL A 206 3.08 -8.44 -14.37
N VAL A 207 4.25 -9.05 -14.19
CA VAL A 207 4.80 -9.35 -12.87
C VAL A 207 6.05 -8.51 -12.65
N PHE A 208 6.06 -7.75 -11.57
CA PHE A 208 7.20 -6.94 -11.16
C PHE A 208 7.94 -7.55 -9.98
N SER A 209 9.28 -7.50 -10.05
CA SER A 209 10.16 -7.75 -8.91
C SER A 209 11.42 -6.88 -8.96
N GLN A 210 11.97 -6.51 -7.81
CA GLN A 210 13.29 -5.86 -7.74
C GLN A 210 14.45 -6.79 -8.14
N TRP A 211 14.28 -8.11 -8.03
CA TRP A 211 15.37 -9.08 -8.18
C TRP A 211 15.18 -9.98 -9.40
N THR A 212 16.21 -10.09 -10.24
CA THR A 212 16.21 -11.01 -11.40
C THR A 212 16.10 -12.47 -10.97
N ARG A 213 16.67 -12.83 -9.82
CA ARG A 213 16.53 -14.17 -9.22
C ARG A 213 15.07 -14.51 -8.90
N THR A 214 14.25 -13.53 -8.52
CA THR A 214 12.80 -13.74 -8.38
C THR A 214 12.15 -14.07 -9.73
N HIS A 215 12.62 -13.48 -10.84
CA HIS A 215 12.14 -13.90 -12.15
C HIS A 215 12.58 -15.32 -12.49
N GLU A 216 13.79 -15.73 -12.13
CA GLU A 216 14.27 -17.09 -12.38
C GLU A 216 13.39 -18.14 -11.69
N ILE A 217 13.03 -17.92 -10.42
CA ILE A 217 12.11 -18.81 -9.69
C ILE A 217 10.72 -18.82 -10.35
N VAL A 218 10.18 -17.66 -10.74
CA VAL A 218 8.87 -17.58 -11.43
C VAL A 218 8.92 -18.29 -12.79
N ILE A 219 10.00 -18.13 -13.55
CA ILE A 219 10.22 -18.80 -14.83
C ILE A 219 10.19 -20.32 -14.68
N ARG A 220 10.74 -20.88 -13.59
CA ARG A 220 10.65 -22.33 -13.33
C ARG A 220 9.20 -22.80 -13.21
N ARG A 221 8.33 -22.03 -12.55
CA ARG A 221 6.89 -22.36 -12.42
C ARG A 221 6.18 -22.19 -13.77
N LEU A 222 6.43 -21.09 -14.48
CA LEU A 222 5.86 -20.84 -15.82
C LEU A 222 6.21 -21.97 -16.80
N LYS A 223 7.45 -22.44 -16.81
CA LYS A 223 7.88 -23.56 -17.66
C LYS A 223 7.18 -24.87 -17.30
N LYS A 224 6.99 -25.16 -16.01
CA LYS A 224 6.23 -26.35 -15.57
C LYS A 224 4.77 -26.30 -16.01
N LEU A 225 4.17 -25.12 -15.99
CA LEU A 225 2.79 -24.88 -16.44
C LEU A 225 2.65 -24.73 -17.96
N GLY A 226 3.76 -24.70 -18.72
CA GLY A 226 3.73 -24.49 -20.17
C GLY A 226 3.28 -23.08 -20.60
N ILE A 227 3.40 -22.08 -19.72
CA ILE A 227 2.94 -20.71 -19.98
C ILE A 227 4.04 -19.91 -20.68
N GLY A 228 3.71 -19.30 -21.83
CA GLY A 228 4.63 -18.41 -22.55
C GLY A 228 4.84 -17.08 -21.85
N TYR A 229 6.09 -16.62 -21.84
CA TYR A 229 6.50 -15.40 -21.13
C TYR A 229 7.60 -14.63 -21.85
N VAL A 230 7.78 -13.37 -21.45
CA VAL A 230 8.99 -12.56 -21.73
C VAL A 230 9.59 -12.05 -20.42
N SER A 231 10.90 -11.85 -20.42
CA SER A 231 11.64 -11.30 -19.27
C SER A 231 12.36 -10.03 -19.67
N PHE A 232 12.00 -8.93 -19.02
CA PHE A 232 12.57 -7.61 -19.21
C PHE A 232 13.37 -7.21 -17.96
N HIS A 233 14.69 -7.04 -18.14
CA HIS A 233 15.59 -6.61 -17.07
C HIS A 233 16.71 -5.74 -17.65
N GLY A 234 17.49 -5.09 -16.78
CA GLY A 234 18.55 -4.15 -17.18
C GLY A 234 19.64 -4.77 -18.06
N GLY A 235 19.81 -6.09 -18.01
CA GLY A 235 20.76 -6.83 -18.86
C GLY A 235 20.28 -7.08 -20.29
N VAL A 236 19.02 -6.78 -20.62
CA VAL A 236 18.50 -6.93 -21.99
C VAL A 236 19.06 -5.79 -22.86
N PRO A 237 19.77 -6.10 -23.96
CA PRO A 237 20.28 -5.10 -24.92
C PRO A 237 19.16 -4.21 -25.44
N SER A 238 19.44 -2.90 -25.59
CA SER A 238 18.43 -1.90 -25.98
C SER A 238 17.71 -2.23 -27.28
N GLU A 239 18.42 -2.81 -28.26
CA GLU A 239 17.90 -3.26 -29.55
C GLU A 239 16.85 -4.39 -29.45
N ASN A 240 16.94 -5.24 -28.42
CA ASN A 240 16.04 -6.38 -28.23
C ASN A 240 14.79 -6.01 -27.42
N ARG A 241 14.81 -4.87 -26.73
CA ARG A 241 13.71 -4.43 -25.85
C ARG A 241 12.38 -4.25 -26.59
N PRO A 242 12.31 -3.63 -27.78
CA PRO A 242 11.06 -3.50 -28.52
C PRO A 242 10.46 -4.85 -28.91
N ALA A 243 11.29 -5.83 -29.29
CA ALA A 243 10.83 -7.16 -29.69
C ALA A 243 10.14 -7.92 -28.54
N LEU A 244 10.60 -7.74 -27.29
CA LEU A 244 9.93 -8.35 -26.12
C LEU A 244 8.54 -7.78 -25.89
N VAL A 245 8.40 -6.45 -26.01
CA VAL A 245 7.10 -5.77 -25.86
C VAL A 245 6.17 -6.16 -27.00
N GLN A 246 6.70 -6.24 -28.22
CA GLN A 246 5.95 -6.67 -29.39
C GLN A 246 5.44 -8.10 -29.25
N ARG A 247 6.31 -9.04 -28.84
CA ARG A 247 5.92 -10.42 -28.58
C ARG A 247 4.82 -10.48 -27.52
N PHE A 248 5.00 -9.84 -26.38
CA PHE A 248 3.97 -9.82 -25.34
C PHE A 248 2.64 -9.20 -25.82
N ARG A 249 2.67 -8.30 -26.79
CA ARG A 249 1.45 -7.72 -27.37
C ARG A 249 0.78 -8.67 -28.36
N ASP A 250 1.54 -9.16 -29.33
CA ASP A 250 1.04 -9.75 -30.57
C ASP A 250 0.92 -11.29 -30.50
N ASP A 251 1.71 -11.94 -29.64
CA ASP A 251 1.71 -13.40 -29.44
C ASP A 251 0.68 -13.79 -28.37
N SER A 252 -0.36 -14.54 -28.74
CA SER A 252 -1.41 -15.00 -27.82
C SER A 252 -0.89 -15.98 -26.77
N ASP A 253 0.14 -16.75 -27.09
CA ASP A 253 0.73 -17.74 -26.18
C ASP A 253 1.68 -17.06 -25.18
N CYS A 254 2.13 -15.84 -25.47
CA CYS A 254 2.89 -15.01 -24.56
C CYS A 254 1.96 -14.21 -23.62
N ARG A 255 1.69 -14.78 -22.44
CA ARG A 255 0.69 -14.27 -21.49
C ARG A 255 1.29 -13.57 -20.27
N VAL A 256 2.58 -13.76 -20.01
CA VAL A 256 3.27 -13.17 -18.84
C VAL A 256 4.44 -12.27 -19.25
N PHE A 257 4.45 -11.04 -18.72
CA PHE A 257 5.57 -10.11 -18.84
C PHE A 257 6.26 -9.93 -17.49
N LEU A 258 7.47 -10.45 -17.34
CA LEU A 258 8.29 -10.25 -16.15
C LEU A 258 9.12 -8.98 -16.31
N SER A 259 9.05 -8.05 -15.37
CA SER A 259 9.79 -6.78 -15.44
C SER A 259 10.46 -6.42 -14.14
N THR A 260 11.74 -6.04 -14.19
CA THR A 260 12.35 -5.36 -13.05
C THR A 260 12.00 -3.87 -13.06
N ASP A 261 12.47 -3.13 -12.07
CA ASP A 261 12.35 -1.66 -12.07
C ASP A 261 13.01 -0.99 -13.29
N ALA A 262 13.86 -1.71 -14.04
CA ALA A 262 14.36 -1.24 -15.34
C ALA A 262 13.24 -0.99 -16.36
N GLY A 263 12.10 -1.69 -16.26
CA GLY A 263 10.92 -1.51 -17.11
C GLY A 263 9.84 -0.62 -16.51
N SER A 264 10.07 -0.03 -15.33
CA SER A 264 9.11 0.89 -14.68
C SER A 264 8.92 2.22 -15.44
N THR A 265 9.84 2.55 -16.36
CA THR A 265 9.81 3.78 -17.16
C THR A 265 9.62 3.48 -18.65
N GLY A 266 8.85 4.33 -19.34
CA GLY A 266 8.70 4.31 -20.80
C GLY A 266 7.92 3.14 -21.46
N LEU A 267 7.74 1.98 -20.81
CA LEU A 267 7.03 0.84 -21.44
C LEU A 267 5.51 1.05 -21.52
N ASN A 268 4.88 0.54 -22.59
CA ASN A 268 3.42 0.50 -22.75
C ASN A 268 2.94 -0.95 -22.69
N LEU A 269 2.32 -1.34 -21.57
CA LEU A 269 1.90 -2.72 -21.28
C LEU A 269 0.38 -2.84 -21.08
N GLN A 270 -0.40 -1.88 -21.59
CA GLN A 270 -1.86 -1.83 -21.47
C GLN A 270 -2.64 -3.03 -22.06
N HIS A 271 -1.95 -3.99 -22.68
CA HIS A 271 -2.53 -5.27 -23.11
C HIS A 271 -2.76 -6.23 -21.93
N ALA A 272 -2.16 -5.94 -20.78
CA ALA A 272 -2.44 -6.63 -19.53
C ALA A 272 -3.49 -5.87 -18.70
N SER A 273 -4.37 -6.62 -18.07
CA SER A 273 -5.37 -6.15 -17.08
C SER A 273 -4.83 -6.32 -15.65
N THR A 274 -3.95 -7.29 -15.43
CA THR A 274 -3.49 -7.65 -14.10
C THR A 274 -2.00 -7.34 -13.94
N LEU A 275 -1.66 -6.68 -12.84
CA LEU A 275 -0.28 -6.45 -12.42
C LEU A 275 -0.04 -7.09 -11.06
N VAL A 276 1.03 -7.87 -10.96
CA VAL A 276 1.43 -8.51 -9.72
C VAL A 276 2.77 -7.95 -9.27
N ASN A 277 2.87 -7.45 -8.04
CA ASN A 277 4.13 -7.11 -7.41
C ASN A 277 4.56 -8.27 -6.51
N MET A 278 5.66 -8.95 -6.86
CA MET A 278 6.28 -9.96 -6.00
C MET A 278 6.87 -9.34 -4.74
N ASP A 279 7.34 -8.10 -4.87
CA ASP A 279 7.89 -7.29 -3.79
C ASP A 279 7.56 -5.81 -4.00
N LEU A 280 7.31 -5.12 -2.89
CA LEU A 280 6.97 -3.71 -2.89
C LEU A 280 8.24 -2.83 -2.83
N PRO A 281 8.36 -1.79 -3.67
CA PRO A 281 9.42 -0.82 -3.53
C PRO A 281 9.21 0.06 -2.29
N TRP A 282 10.29 0.53 -1.68
CA TRP A 282 10.24 1.47 -0.54
C TRP A 282 9.69 2.86 -0.90
N ASN A 283 9.60 3.16 -2.19
CA ASN A 283 9.14 4.44 -2.71
C ASN A 283 7.77 4.24 -3.39
N PRO A 284 6.67 4.83 -2.86
CA PRO A 284 5.35 4.75 -3.48
C PRO A 284 5.31 5.25 -4.93
N ALA A 285 6.16 6.22 -5.28
CA ALA A 285 6.28 6.73 -6.64
C ALA A 285 6.64 5.61 -7.63
N VAL A 286 7.56 4.71 -7.24
CA VAL A 286 7.98 3.59 -8.08
C VAL A 286 6.84 2.59 -8.24
N LEU A 287 6.09 2.31 -7.17
CA LEU A 287 4.92 1.45 -7.23
C LEU A 287 3.86 1.99 -8.20
N GLU A 288 3.53 3.28 -8.09
CA GLU A 288 2.57 3.92 -9.01
C GLU A 288 3.09 3.98 -10.46
N GLN A 289 4.41 4.12 -10.66
CA GLN A 289 5.02 4.04 -12.01
C GLN A 289 4.90 2.64 -12.63
N ARG A 290 5.03 1.57 -11.82
CA ARG A 290 4.77 0.19 -12.24
C ARG A 290 3.31 0.02 -12.65
N ILE A 291 2.37 0.46 -11.81
CA ILE A 291 0.92 0.35 -12.07
C ILE A 291 0.53 1.14 -13.31
N ALA A 292 1.10 2.33 -13.51
CA ALA A 292 0.87 3.16 -14.68
C ALA A 292 1.33 2.52 -16.01
N ARG A 293 2.10 1.43 -15.99
CA ARG A 293 2.44 0.68 -17.22
C ARG A 293 1.23 0.03 -17.88
N ILE A 294 0.27 -0.42 -17.06
CA ILE A 294 -0.97 -1.07 -17.50
C ILE A 294 -2.20 -0.19 -17.31
N TYR A 295 -2.19 0.68 -16.28
CA TYR A 295 -3.29 1.59 -15.97
C TYR A 295 -3.05 2.97 -16.59
N ARG A 296 -3.31 3.10 -17.89
CA ARG A 296 -3.10 4.31 -18.69
C ARG A 296 -4.13 4.45 -19.80
N LEU A 297 -4.20 5.63 -20.41
CA LEU A 297 -5.09 5.89 -21.55
C LEU A 297 -4.89 4.82 -22.63
N GLY A 298 -5.98 4.18 -23.06
CA GLY A 298 -5.97 3.04 -23.96
C GLY A 298 -6.30 1.70 -23.28
N GLN A 299 -6.26 1.64 -21.95
CA GLN A 299 -6.74 0.49 -21.19
C GLN A 299 -8.27 0.38 -21.29
N LYS A 300 -8.76 -0.81 -21.63
CA LYS A 300 -10.20 -1.10 -21.82
C LYS A 300 -10.76 -2.04 -20.76
N LYS A 301 -9.91 -2.82 -20.10
CA LYS A 301 -10.30 -3.78 -19.07
C LYS A 301 -10.08 -3.19 -17.67
N PRO A 302 -10.96 -3.49 -16.69
CA PRO A 302 -10.67 -3.20 -15.28
C PRO A 302 -9.30 -3.72 -14.89
N VAL A 303 -8.55 -2.88 -14.16
CA VAL A 303 -7.19 -3.21 -13.76
C VAL A 303 -7.17 -3.78 -12.35
N GLN A 304 -6.55 -4.94 -12.19
CA GLN A 304 -6.30 -5.56 -10.89
C GLN A 304 -4.81 -5.43 -10.56
N VAL A 305 -4.51 -4.87 -9.40
CA VAL A 305 -3.16 -4.83 -8.84
C VAL A 305 -3.11 -5.76 -7.64
N VAL A 306 -2.26 -6.78 -7.71
CA VAL A 306 -2.02 -7.74 -6.63
C VAL A 306 -0.63 -7.50 -6.05
N ASN A 307 -0.55 -7.20 -4.77
CA ASN A 307 0.71 -7.01 -4.05
C ASN A 307 0.92 -8.19 -3.11
N TYR A 308 1.92 -9.03 -3.37
CA TYR A 308 2.31 -10.08 -2.44
C TYR A 308 3.18 -9.54 -1.32
N ILE A 309 2.83 -9.91 -0.10
CA ILE A 309 3.44 -9.38 1.12
C ILE A 309 3.66 -10.54 2.07
N ALA A 310 4.90 -10.78 2.48
CA ALA A 310 5.19 -11.82 3.45
C ALA A 310 4.68 -11.42 4.84
N LYS A 311 3.77 -12.21 5.40
CA LYS A 311 3.15 -12.00 6.72
C LYS A 311 4.18 -12.14 7.84
N GLY A 312 4.11 -11.27 8.85
CA GLY A 312 5.01 -11.27 10.01
C GLY A 312 6.43 -10.80 9.68
N THR A 313 6.64 -10.14 8.53
CA THR A 313 7.99 -9.77 8.06
C THR A 313 8.18 -8.27 7.90
N ILE A 314 9.40 -7.91 7.49
CA ILE A 314 9.77 -6.57 7.06
C ILE A 314 8.81 -5.98 6.02
N GLU A 315 8.25 -6.78 5.12
CA GLU A 315 7.35 -6.30 4.06
C GLU A 315 5.99 -5.84 4.61
N GLU A 316 5.45 -6.54 5.61
CA GLU A 316 4.20 -6.13 6.25
C GLU A 316 4.39 -4.82 7.01
N GLY A 317 5.51 -4.66 7.73
CA GLY A 317 5.84 -3.38 8.36
C GLY A 317 5.96 -2.23 7.35
N MET A 318 6.48 -2.51 6.14
CA MET A 318 6.62 -1.51 5.06
C MET A 318 5.29 -0.94 4.58
N LEU A 319 4.18 -1.68 4.66
CA LEU A 319 2.87 -1.19 4.23
C LEU A 319 2.48 0.12 4.92
N SER A 320 2.67 0.17 6.24
CA SER A 320 2.36 1.35 7.04
C SER A 320 3.22 2.55 6.66
N VAL A 321 4.50 2.31 6.31
CA VAL A 321 5.44 3.35 5.84
C VAL A 321 5.02 3.88 4.46
N LEU A 322 4.58 2.99 3.57
CA LEU A 322 4.09 3.37 2.23
C LEU A 322 2.81 4.19 2.33
N ALA A 323 1.87 3.79 3.17
CA ALA A 323 0.63 4.54 3.42
C ALA A 323 0.91 5.95 3.96
N PHE A 324 1.83 6.06 4.93
CA PHE A 324 2.26 7.36 5.48
C PHE A 324 2.96 8.25 4.43
N LYS A 325 3.85 7.69 3.60
CA LYS A 325 4.52 8.48 2.56
C LYS A 325 3.58 8.93 1.45
N ARG A 326 2.54 8.16 1.15
CA ARG A 326 1.53 8.54 0.14
C ARG A 326 0.72 9.75 0.60
N SER A 327 0.23 9.76 1.84
CA SER A 327 -0.52 10.90 2.38
C SER A 327 0.30 12.19 2.43
N LEU A 328 1.61 12.08 2.69
CA LEU A 328 2.54 13.20 2.63
C LEU A 328 2.67 13.82 1.22
N ALA A 329 2.79 12.98 0.19
CA ALA A 329 2.93 13.45 -1.19
C ALA A 329 1.65 14.09 -1.74
N GLU A 330 0.49 13.57 -1.35
CA GLU A 330 -0.82 14.12 -1.72
C GLU A 330 -1.09 15.47 -1.02
N GLY A 331 -0.70 15.62 0.25
CA GLY A 331 -0.90 16.86 1.01
C GLY A 331 -0.13 18.08 0.47
N ILE A 332 1.10 17.89 -0.02
CA ILE A 332 1.97 18.98 -0.51
C ILE A 332 1.47 19.58 -1.84
N LEU A 333 0.97 18.73 -2.73
CA LEU A 333 0.71 19.11 -4.11
C LEU A 333 -0.76 19.39 -4.41
N ASP A 334 -1.68 18.87 -3.60
CA ASP A 334 -3.13 19.00 -3.82
C ASP A 334 -3.84 19.88 -2.76
N GLY A 335 -3.08 20.68 -2.00
CA GLY A 335 -3.62 21.66 -1.05
C GLY A 335 -4.23 21.05 0.22
N GLY A 336 -3.94 19.79 0.53
CA GLY A 336 -4.61 19.02 1.57
C GLY A 336 -4.04 19.15 2.99
N ALA A 337 -2.83 19.68 3.18
CA ALA A 337 -2.26 19.94 4.51
C ALA A 337 -1.22 21.09 4.49
N SER A 338 -1.43 22.12 5.31
CA SER A 338 -0.53 23.29 5.44
C SER A 338 0.73 22.99 6.26
N GLU A 339 0.71 21.94 7.07
CA GLU A 339 1.82 21.54 7.92
C GLU A 339 2.02 20.02 7.88
N ILE A 340 3.29 19.62 7.86
CA ILE A 340 3.73 18.25 7.75
C ILE A 340 4.87 18.05 8.75
N LEU A 341 4.75 17.10 9.66
CA LEU A 341 5.82 16.69 10.56
C LEU A 341 6.49 15.41 10.01
N LEU A 342 7.69 15.57 9.45
CA LEU A 342 8.61 14.55 8.96
C LEU A 342 9.77 14.28 9.94
N GLY A 343 9.55 13.60 11.06
CA GLY A 343 10.63 13.38 12.05
C GLY A 343 11.99 12.87 11.50
N GLY A 344 13.09 13.45 12.00
CA GLY A 344 14.48 12.95 11.97
C GLY A 344 15.31 13.10 10.68
N SER A 345 16.65 13.01 10.79
CA SER A 345 17.59 12.94 9.65
C SER A 345 17.29 11.75 8.73
N ARG A 346 17.73 11.73 7.45
CA ARG A 346 17.50 10.58 6.53
C ARG A 346 17.88 9.24 7.16
N LEU A 347 19.03 9.20 7.84
CA LEU A 347 19.47 7.99 8.53
C LEU A 347 18.64 7.74 9.79
N THR A 348 18.36 8.76 10.60
CA THR A 348 17.48 8.63 11.78
C THR A 348 16.07 8.18 11.43
N ARG A 349 15.52 8.63 10.30
CA ARG A 349 14.21 8.27 9.78
C ARG A 349 14.22 6.88 9.18
N PHE A 350 15.25 6.55 8.41
CA PHE A 350 15.47 5.17 7.99
C PHE A 350 15.58 4.24 9.20
N MET A 351 16.33 4.63 10.24
CA MET A 351 16.45 3.88 11.49
C MET A 351 15.13 3.82 12.25
N LYS A 352 14.33 4.89 12.26
CA LYS A 352 12.97 4.90 12.85
C LYS A 352 11.97 4.08 12.04
N ASP A 353 12.04 4.12 10.71
CA ASP A 353 11.20 3.32 9.82
C ASP A 353 11.57 1.85 10.01
N VAL A 354 12.87 1.53 10.05
CA VAL A 354 13.37 0.19 10.37
C VAL A 354 13.01 -0.22 11.80
N GLU A 355 13.05 0.68 12.79
CA GLU A 355 12.61 0.43 14.16
C GLU A 355 11.10 0.20 14.23
N ASN A 356 10.29 0.97 13.51
CA ASN A 356 8.85 0.79 13.44
C ASN A 356 8.50 -0.54 12.75
N VAL A 357 9.21 -0.88 11.69
CA VAL A 357 9.05 -2.15 10.98
C VAL A 357 9.49 -3.33 11.86
N ALA A 358 10.68 -3.25 12.45
CA ALA A 358 11.24 -4.31 13.31
C ALA A 358 10.53 -4.45 14.65
N GLY A 359 10.05 -3.36 15.25
CA GLY A 359 9.29 -3.37 16.50
C GLY A 359 7.91 -4.00 16.31
N ARG A 360 7.25 -3.73 15.19
CA ARG A 360 5.94 -4.32 14.85
C ARG A 360 6.02 -5.79 14.45
N MET A 361 7.16 -6.26 13.95
CA MET A 361 7.39 -7.70 13.77
C MET A 361 7.22 -8.47 15.09
N GLY A 362 7.72 -7.92 16.19
CA GLY A 362 7.57 -8.53 17.52
C GLY A 362 6.15 -8.45 18.09
N GLU A 363 5.40 -7.37 17.80
CA GLU A 363 3.98 -7.27 18.21
C GLU A 363 3.09 -8.27 17.46
N SER A 364 3.38 -8.53 16.18
CA SER A 364 2.63 -9.50 15.37
C SER A 364 2.89 -10.96 15.80
N GLU A 365 4.10 -11.27 16.27
CA GLU A 365 4.40 -12.58 16.90
C GLU A 365 3.65 -12.74 18.23
N VAL A 366 3.56 -11.69 19.05
CA VAL A 366 2.79 -11.72 20.32
C VAL A 366 1.29 -11.85 20.05
N MET A 367 0.77 -11.20 19.00
CA MET A 367 -0.63 -11.36 18.59
C MET A 367 -0.93 -12.76 18.01
N ALA A 368 -0.03 -13.30 17.19
CA ALA A 368 -0.18 -14.66 16.65
C ALA A 368 -0.08 -15.73 17.75
N ALA A 369 0.86 -15.56 18.69
CA ALA A 369 0.97 -16.43 19.87
C ALA A 369 -0.24 -16.26 20.81
N ALA A 370 -0.83 -15.07 20.91
CA ALA A 370 -2.06 -14.82 21.66
C ALA A 370 -3.30 -15.42 20.98
N GLU A 371 -3.38 -15.42 19.63
CA GLU A 371 -4.42 -16.11 18.87
C GLU A 371 -4.29 -17.63 18.97
N GLU A 372 -3.08 -18.19 18.88
CA GLU A 372 -2.83 -19.62 19.12
C GLU A 372 -3.16 -20.01 20.57
N ALA A 373 -2.77 -19.19 21.56
CA ALA A 373 -3.09 -19.42 22.97
C ALA A 373 -4.60 -19.28 23.26
N ALA A 374 -5.30 -18.36 22.59
CA ALA A 374 -6.75 -18.21 22.70
C ALA A 374 -7.50 -19.37 22.03
N SER A 375 -6.95 -19.97 20.98
CA SER A 375 -7.50 -21.17 20.33
C SER A 375 -7.24 -22.47 21.12
N GLY A 376 -6.19 -22.50 21.95
CA GLY A 376 -5.86 -23.62 22.83
C GLY A 376 -6.54 -23.62 24.21
N ALA A 377 -7.25 -22.53 24.55
CA ALA A 377 -7.88 -22.33 25.85
C ALA A 377 -9.40 -22.52 25.82
N VAL A 378 -9.88 -23.63 25.24
CA VAL A 378 -11.22 -24.17 25.54
C VAL A 378 -11.07 -25.68 25.72
N VAL A 379 -10.74 -26.09 26.95
CA VAL A 379 -11.28 -27.24 27.71
C VAL A 379 -10.35 -27.46 28.90
N SER A 380 -10.73 -26.97 30.07
CA SER A 380 -10.51 -27.69 31.34
C SER A 380 -11.36 -27.11 32.47
N GLY A 381 -11.86 -28.03 33.28
CA GLY A 381 -12.77 -27.83 34.40
C GLY A 381 -13.86 -28.90 34.28
N ASP A 382 -14.00 -29.86 35.18
CA ASP A 382 -13.39 -30.11 36.49
C ASP A 382 -13.86 -31.53 36.89
N ALA A 383 -13.02 -32.33 37.56
CA ALA A 383 -13.44 -33.42 38.48
C ALA A 383 -12.25 -34.33 38.83
N ALA A 384 -11.81 -34.25 40.07
CA ALA A 384 -11.00 -35.28 40.72
C ALA A 384 -11.88 -36.21 41.59
N ARG A 385 -11.36 -37.44 41.79
CA ARG A 385 -11.88 -38.59 42.59
C ARG A 385 -12.79 -39.49 41.75
N ASP A 386 -12.49 -40.77 41.50
CA ASP A 386 -12.05 -41.81 42.42
C ASP A 386 -11.46 -43.01 41.66
N ALA A 387 -10.84 -43.93 42.40
CA ALA A 387 -10.00 -45.02 41.89
C ALA A 387 -10.75 -46.27 41.34
N SER A 388 -9.99 -47.07 40.59
CA SER A 388 -10.02 -48.55 40.45
C SER A 388 -10.59 -49.18 39.16
N VAL A 389 -9.65 -49.78 38.41
CA VAL A 389 -9.60 -51.14 37.82
C VAL A 389 -10.72 -51.61 36.85
N VAL A 390 -10.25 -52.13 35.70
CA VAL A 390 -10.69 -53.31 34.91
C VAL A 390 -10.92 -53.00 33.41
N GLU A 391 -9.96 -53.51 32.63
CA GLU A 391 -10.01 -54.16 31.32
C GLU A 391 -11.28 -54.21 30.44
N THR A 392 -10.95 -54.14 29.14
CA THR A 392 -11.45 -54.89 27.96
C THR A 392 -12.77 -54.54 27.26
N ASP A 393 -12.57 -54.20 25.97
CA ASP A 393 -13.18 -54.75 24.76
C ASP A 393 -14.62 -54.39 24.29
N LEU A 394 -14.64 -54.20 22.96
CA LEU A 394 -15.64 -54.62 21.97
C LEU A 394 -16.94 -53.81 21.79
N ALA A 395 -16.99 -53.22 20.59
CA ALA A 395 -18.04 -53.38 19.58
C ALA A 395 -19.45 -52.82 19.82
N GLY A 396 -19.84 -51.93 18.91
CA GLY A 396 -20.96 -52.23 18.02
C GLY A 396 -22.26 -51.45 18.25
N THR A 397 -22.76 -50.90 17.14
CA THR A 397 -24.17 -50.56 16.85
C THR A 397 -24.74 -49.37 17.67
N GLY A 398 -25.45 -48.41 17.12
CA GLY A 398 -26.25 -48.36 15.90
C GLY A 398 -27.57 -47.68 16.27
N GLU A 399 -28.04 -46.76 15.41
CA GLU A 399 -29.41 -46.24 15.36
C GLU A 399 -29.89 -45.32 16.50
N ARG A 400 -30.84 -44.39 16.33
CA ARG A 400 -31.36 -43.53 15.25
C ARG A 400 -32.47 -42.73 15.96
N LEU A 401 -32.68 -41.48 15.53
CA LEU A 401 -33.97 -40.77 15.51
C LEU A 401 -34.70 -40.52 16.85
N GLN A 402 -35.02 -39.26 17.17
CA GLN A 402 -36.30 -38.65 16.79
C GLN A 402 -36.47 -37.24 17.39
N ALA A 403 -37.17 -36.41 16.62
CA ALA A 403 -37.61 -35.07 16.96
C ALA A 403 -39.00 -35.08 17.62
N SER A 404 -39.30 -34.05 18.43
CA SER A 404 -40.64 -33.46 18.66
C SER A 404 -40.43 -32.21 19.54
N THR A 405 -40.74 -30.96 19.15
CA THR A 405 -42.02 -30.23 18.96
C THR A 405 -42.88 -29.98 20.21
N ILE A 406 -43.42 -28.75 20.27
CA ILE A 406 -44.45 -28.10 21.11
C ILE A 406 -43.80 -27.01 22.00
N ASP A 407 -43.96 -25.69 21.82
CA ASP A 407 -45.07 -24.75 21.50
C ASP A 407 -45.85 -24.20 22.71
N THR A 408 -46.04 -22.88 22.69
CA THR A 408 -46.91 -21.97 23.46
C THR A 408 -46.70 -21.71 24.98
N ALA A 409 -46.38 -20.45 25.34
CA ALA A 409 -47.35 -19.43 25.82
C ALA A 409 -46.77 -18.36 26.80
N GLN A 410 -46.89 -17.09 26.36
CA GLN A 410 -47.26 -15.86 27.08
C GLN A 410 -46.36 -15.17 28.15
N ARG A 411 -45.78 -14.05 27.67
CA ARG A 411 -45.87 -12.64 28.16
C ARG A 411 -45.34 -12.28 29.56
N GLY A 412 -44.14 -11.68 29.56
CA GLY A 412 -43.78 -10.53 30.39
C GLY A 412 -43.41 -9.36 29.48
N ALA A 413 -43.96 -8.18 29.76
CA ALA A 413 -43.82 -6.95 28.97
C ALA A 413 -42.34 -6.51 28.85
N SER A 414 -41.88 -6.29 27.62
CA SER A 414 -40.63 -5.58 27.35
C SER A 414 -40.94 -4.32 26.54
N ILE A 415 -40.48 -3.20 27.09
CA ILE A 415 -40.49 -1.88 26.45
C ILE A 415 -39.69 -2.02 25.16
N GLU A 416 -40.31 -1.84 23.99
CA GLU A 416 -39.63 -1.96 22.70
C GLU A 416 -38.57 -0.85 22.53
N PRO A 417 -37.27 -1.18 22.46
CA PRO A 417 -36.17 -0.22 22.35
C PRO A 417 -36.07 0.43 20.96
N TRP A 418 -36.88 -0.03 20.00
CA TRP A 418 -36.87 0.45 18.62
C TRP A 418 -37.88 1.56 18.35
N SER A 419 -38.81 1.81 19.27
CA SER A 419 -39.80 2.88 19.14
C SER A 419 -39.15 4.26 18.93
N GLY A 420 -38.05 4.55 19.64
CA GLY A 420 -37.31 5.81 19.50
C GLY A 420 -36.56 5.96 18.17
N LEU A 421 -36.01 4.86 17.63
CA LEU A 421 -35.32 4.87 16.33
C LEU A 421 -36.28 4.93 15.15
N LEU A 422 -37.44 4.27 15.26
CA LEU A 422 -38.51 4.36 14.26
C LEU A 422 -39.16 5.74 14.24
N GLN A 423 -39.39 6.34 15.42
CA GLN A 423 -39.85 7.73 15.51
C GLN A 423 -38.81 8.71 14.96
N PHE A 424 -37.51 8.47 15.20
CA PHE A 424 -36.43 9.27 14.64
C PHE A 424 -36.37 9.16 13.11
N GLY A 425 -36.43 7.95 12.56
CA GLY A 425 -36.42 7.71 11.12
C GLY A 425 -37.64 8.34 10.42
N ALA A 426 -38.83 8.22 11.03
CA ALA A 426 -40.04 8.85 10.51
C ALA A 426 -39.97 10.39 10.58
N ALA A 427 -39.43 10.96 11.66
CA ALA A 427 -39.27 12.41 11.81
C ALA A 427 -38.20 12.99 10.86
N LEU A 428 -37.09 12.28 10.64
CA LEU A 428 -36.04 12.67 9.71
C LEU A 428 -36.53 12.61 8.27
N ALA A 429 -37.28 11.57 7.91
CA ALA A 429 -37.90 11.45 6.59
C ALA A 429 -38.93 12.57 6.35
N SER A 430 -39.70 12.96 7.37
CA SER A 430 -40.63 14.09 7.28
C SER A 430 -39.91 15.44 7.14
N ALA A 431 -38.83 15.66 7.90
CA ALA A 431 -38.07 16.91 7.88
C ALA A 431 -37.26 17.12 6.59
N LEU A 432 -36.89 16.05 5.90
CA LEU A 432 -36.19 16.11 4.61
C LEU A 432 -37.14 16.30 3.42
N ASN A 433 -38.46 16.14 3.63
CA ASN A 433 -39.46 16.18 2.57
C ASN A 433 -40.35 17.44 2.58
N GLU A 434 -40.10 18.40 3.49
CA GLU A 434 -40.78 19.69 3.45
C GLU A 434 -40.08 20.66 2.47
N PRO A 435 -40.80 21.16 1.44
CA PRO A 435 -40.27 22.21 0.58
C PRO A 435 -40.23 23.53 1.35
N GLY A 436 -39.07 24.18 1.33
CA GLY A 436 -38.80 25.37 2.11
C GLY A 436 -39.80 26.49 1.84
N ASP A 437 -40.66 26.77 2.80
CA ASP A 437 -41.22 28.09 2.99
C ASP A 437 -41.43 28.41 4.47
N GLY A 438 -41.25 29.68 4.80
CA GLY A 438 -40.92 30.15 6.15
C GLY A 438 -42.03 30.00 7.18
N ALA A 439 -41.90 29.02 8.07
CA ALA A 439 -42.27 29.10 9.49
C ALA A 439 -41.82 27.81 10.19
N VAL A 440 -40.59 27.76 10.71
CA VAL A 440 -40.05 26.53 11.32
C VAL A 440 -40.42 26.45 12.80
N SER A 441 -41.23 25.45 13.14
CA SER A 441 -41.43 24.97 14.51
C SER A 441 -40.09 24.51 15.09
N ALA A 442 -39.75 24.98 16.29
CA ALA A 442 -38.53 24.62 16.98
C ALA A 442 -38.56 23.14 17.39
N HIS A 443 -37.93 22.27 16.60
CA HIS A 443 -37.79 20.86 16.94
C HIS A 443 -36.75 20.67 18.07
N PRO A 444 -37.03 19.87 19.12
CA PRO A 444 -36.21 19.80 20.34
C PRO A 444 -34.78 19.28 20.17
N TRP A 445 -34.43 18.75 18.99
CA TRP A 445 -33.13 18.09 18.73
C TRP A 445 -32.23 18.87 17.79
N VAL A 446 -32.66 20.06 17.33
CA VAL A 446 -31.88 20.94 16.48
C VAL A 446 -31.60 22.23 17.26
N GLU A 447 -30.37 22.36 17.76
CA GLU A 447 -29.92 23.60 18.39
C GLU A 447 -29.23 24.48 17.34
N ARG A 448 -29.39 25.80 17.49
CA ARG A 448 -28.70 26.78 16.65
C ARG A 448 -27.74 27.56 17.51
N ASP A 449 -26.47 27.53 17.14
CA ASP A 449 -25.43 28.29 17.82
C ASP A 449 -25.71 29.79 17.65
N ALA A 450 -25.87 30.51 18.77
CA ALA A 450 -26.31 31.90 18.79
C ALA A 450 -25.28 32.89 18.23
N VAL A 451 -24.00 32.49 18.11
CA VAL A 451 -22.92 33.35 17.62
C VAL A 451 -22.63 33.09 16.15
N THR A 452 -22.67 31.82 15.74
CA THR A 452 -22.28 31.42 14.37
C THR A 452 -23.47 31.11 13.45
N GLY A 453 -24.66 30.94 14.00
CA GLY A 453 -25.88 30.59 13.25
C GLY A 453 -25.90 29.16 12.71
N ALA A 454 -24.87 28.36 13.00
CA ALA A 454 -24.75 26.96 12.59
C ALA A 454 -25.78 26.09 13.32
N ARG A 455 -26.38 25.14 12.60
CA ARG A 455 -27.35 24.18 13.14
C ARG A 455 -26.62 22.89 13.53
N SER A 456 -26.78 22.45 14.78
CA SER A 456 -26.24 21.19 15.28
C SER A 456 -27.37 20.29 15.77
N LEU A 457 -27.24 18.98 15.58
CA LEU A 457 -28.28 18.00 15.87
C LEU A 457 -27.84 17.13 17.05
N ARG A 458 -28.63 17.14 18.13
CA ARG A 458 -28.33 16.45 19.38
C ARG A 458 -28.96 15.05 19.35
N LEU A 459 -28.14 14.03 19.12
CA LEU A 459 -28.55 12.63 19.14
C LEU A 459 -28.39 12.06 20.56
N PRO A 460 -29.47 11.60 21.23
CA PRO A 460 -29.33 10.85 22.47
C PRO A 460 -28.75 9.46 22.15
N LEU A 461 -27.56 9.16 22.66
CA LEU A 461 -26.98 7.82 22.53
C LEU A 461 -27.77 6.83 23.40
N PRO A 462 -28.21 5.68 22.88
CA PRO A 462 -28.86 4.66 23.68
C PRO A 462 -27.85 3.99 24.61
N SER A 463 -28.35 3.28 25.64
CA SER A 463 -27.49 2.60 26.61
C SER A 463 -26.46 1.67 25.93
N PRO A 464 -25.26 1.48 26.53
CA PRO A 464 -24.15 0.75 25.91
C PRO A 464 -24.52 -0.67 25.44
N GLU A 465 -25.46 -1.32 26.13
CA GLU A 465 -25.97 -2.65 25.77
C GLU A 465 -26.80 -2.64 24.48
N THR A 466 -27.57 -1.56 24.25
CA THR A 466 -28.39 -1.41 23.04
C THR A 466 -27.52 -1.10 21.82
N ALA A 467 -26.43 -0.35 22.00
CA ALA A 467 -25.44 -0.09 20.96
C ALA A 467 -24.71 -1.38 20.52
N ARG A 468 -24.41 -2.28 21.48
CA ARG A 468 -23.84 -3.60 21.19
C ARG A 468 -24.78 -4.48 20.40
N ARG A 469 -26.07 -4.53 20.79
CA ARG A 469 -27.08 -5.30 20.05
C ARG A 469 -27.32 -4.76 18.63
N LEU A 470 -27.24 -3.44 18.43
CA LEU A 470 -27.31 -2.83 17.09
C LEU A 470 -26.13 -3.24 16.21
N ALA A 471 -24.93 -3.31 16.78
CA ALA A 471 -23.75 -3.78 16.06
C ALA A 471 -23.84 -5.26 15.68
N GLU A 472 -24.40 -6.10 16.55
CA GLU A 472 -24.63 -7.53 16.29
C GLU A 472 -25.73 -7.78 15.24
N VAL A 473 -26.77 -6.95 15.20
CA VAL A 473 -27.81 -7.04 14.16
C VAL A 473 -27.27 -6.55 12.81
N LEU A 474 -26.43 -5.52 12.79
CA LEU A 474 -25.79 -5.04 11.57
C LEU A 474 -24.77 -6.05 11.02
N SER A 475 -24.05 -6.77 11.89
CA SER A 475 -23.15 -7.84 11.45
C SER A 475 -23.93 -9.04 10.89
N THR A 476 -25.06 -9.42 11.50
CA THR A 476 -25.90 -10.51 10.97
C THR A 476 -26.59 -10.15 9.65
N ILE A 477 -26.99 -8.90 9.44
CA ILE A 477 -27.51 -8.43 8.14
C ILE A 477 -26.39 -8.41 7.08
N SER A 478 -25.18 -7.99 7.45
CA SER A 478 -24.00 -8.06 6.58
C SER A 478 -23.68 -9.49 6.17
N ASP A 479 -23.75 -10.44 7.10
CA ASP A 479 -23.51 -11.86 6.84
C ASP A 479 -24.62 -12.50 5.98
N ALA A 480 -25.87 -12.06 6.14
CA ALA A 480 -26.99 -12.50 5.30
C ALA A 480 -26.89 -11.97 3.87
N LEU A 481 -26.42 -10.73 3.68
CA LEU A 481 -26.15 -10.14 2.37
C LEU A 481 -24.97 -10.80 1.66
N LEU A 482 -23.94 -11.22 2.41
CA LEU A 482 -22.79 -11.94 1.87
C LEU A 482 -23.11 -13.38 1.46
N ARG A 483 -24.10 -14.04 2.09
CA ARG A 483 -24.51 -15.41 1.72
C ARG A 483 -25.47 -15.49 0.53
N ASN A 484 -26.24 -14.44 0.23
CA ASN A 484 -27.13 -14.42 -0.94
C ASN A 484 -26.43 -13.97 -2.25
N GLY A 485 -25.14 -13.60 -2.19
CA GLY A 485 -24.35 -13.22 -3.36
C GLY A 485 -23.67 -14.39 -4.09
N SER A 486 -23.78 -15.63 -3.59
CA SER A 486 -23.15 -16.83 -4.17
C SER A 486 -24.11 -17.76 -4.92
N ALA A 487 -25.23 -17.22 -5.43
CA ALA A 487 -26.06 -17.87 -6.43
C ALA A 487 -26.60 -16.83 -7.43
N ASN A 488 -25.75 -16.40 -8.36
CA ASN A 488 -26.10 -16.09 -9.75
C ASN A 488 -24.84 -15.87 -10.60
#